data_AF-A0A8F5V8C6-F1
#
_entry.id   AF-A0A8F5V8C6-F1
#
_cell.length_a   1.000
_cell.length_b   1.000
_cell.length_c   1.000
_cell.angle_alpha   90.00
_cell.angle_beta   90.00
_cell.angle_gamma   90.00
#
_symmetry.space_group_name_H-M   'P 1'
#
loop_
_entity.id
_entity.type
_entity.pdbx_description
1 polymer ?
#
loop_
_entity_poly.entity_id
_entity_poly.type
_entity_poly.pdbx_seq_one_letter_code
_entity_poly.pdbx_strand_id
1 'polypeptide(L)'
;MDERLKNIVDNFEAMKIGVDEPFPFHCTMCGKCCINREDILLTPRDIYNMAKELGITTAKLFKTYCETYVGCDSRMPIVRLKPRGSIKRCPLLKDRKCSVHKAKPAVCALFPIGRCLMFEKDSNPSEKISASQIQYIFTNPGCGDNAETHTVREWLGEFGMSLEDEFFVKWQQAIMEFGQFFREAEKTASGRIMELSWTAAFVGLYLHYETDQEFLPQFEKNVREITALLQMAPIKEGGRAYE
;
A
#
# COMPACT_ATOMS: atom_id res chain seq x y z
N MET A 1 -6.91 -11.64 -12.18
CA MET A 1 -6.93 -11.52 -10.71
C MET A 1 -6.08 -12.63 -10.13
N ASP A 2 -5.16 -12.31 -9.22
CA ASP A 2 -4.34 -13.27 -8.46
C ASP A 2 -5.25 -14.30 -7.75
N GLU A 3 -4.92 -15.60 -7.80
CA GLU A 3 -5.72 -16.66 -7.16
C GLU A 3 -5.89 -16.44 -5.65
N ARG A 4 -4.89 -15.86 -4.98
CA ARG A 4 -4.98 -15.50 -3.56
C ARG A 4 -5.97 -14.37 -3.33
N LEU A 5 -5.94 -13.33 -4.16
CA LEU A 5 -6.90 -12.22 -4.06
C LEU A 5 -8.32 -12.71 -4.30
N LYS A 6 -8.50 -13.59 -5.29
CA LYS A 6 -9.78 -14.25 -5.55
C LYS A 6 -10.28 -15.01 -4.32
N ASN A 7 -9.42 -15.82 -3.70
CA ASN A 7 -9.76 -16.58 -2.50
C ASN A 7 -10.16 -15.68 -1.31
N ILE A 8 -9.49 -14.53 -1.13
CA ILE A 8 -9.84 -13.57 -0.08
C ILE A 8 -11.22 -12.96 -0.35
N VAL A 9 -11.51 -12.57 -1.60
CA VAL A 9 -12.81 -11.99 -1.98
C VAL A 9 -13.93 -13.02 -1.80
N ASP A 10 -13.72 -14.25 -2.28
CA ASP A 10 -14.74 -15.31 -2.27
C ASP A 10 -15.05 -15.79 -0.83
N ASN A 11 -14.10 -15.66 0.10
CA ASN A 11 -14.23 -16.13 1.48
C ASN A 11 -14.16 -15.01 2.52
N PHE A 12 -14.41 -13.76 2.10
CA PHE A 12 -14.19 -12.58 2.92
C PHE A 12 -14.91 -12.66 4.29
N GLU A 13 -16.21 -12.97 4.29
CA GLU A 13 -17.02 -13.06 5.51
C GLU A 13 -16.51 -14.14 6.49
N ALA A 14 -15.96 -15.23 5.98
CA ALA A 14 -15.39 -16.29 6.81
C ALA A 14 -14.01 -15.94 7.37
N MET A 15 -13.28 -15.04 6.72
CA MET A 15 -11.96 -14.58 7.18
C MET A 15 -12.04 -13.31 8.03
N LYS A 16 -13.17 -12.61 7.99
CA LYS A 16 -13.41 -11.38 8.74
C LYS A 16 -13.24 -11.62 10.23
N ILE A 17 -12.57 -10.69 10.90
CA ILE A 17 -12.33 -10.74 12.34
C ILE A 17 -12.70 -9.39 12.96
N GLY A 18 -13.41 -9.43 14.09
CA GLY A 18 -13.71 -8.24 14.89
C GLY A 18 -12.46 -7.62 15.51
N VAL A 19 -12.47 -6.31 15.77
CA VAL A 19 -11.27 -5.63 16.31
C VAL A 19 -10.87 -6.10 17.72
N ASP A 20 -11.84 -6.62 18.46
CA ASP A 20 -11.69 -7.16 19.82
C ASP A 20 -11.90 -8.70 19.84
N GLU A 21 -11.99 -9.34 18.67
CA GLU A 21 -12.08 -10.80 18.56
C GLU A 21 -10.68 -11.42 18.67
N PRO A 22 -10.51 -12.50 19.46
CA PRO A 22 -9.21 -13.10 19.69
C PRO A 22 -8.74 -13.95 18.51
N PHE A 23 -7.45 -13.88 18.19
CA PHE A 23 -6.77 -14.80 17.28
C PHE A 23 -5.46 -15.31 17.90
N PRO A 24 -5.09 -16.59 17.68
CA PRO A 24 -3.84 -17.13 18.16
C PRO A 24 -2.72 -16.87 17.16
N PHE A 25 -1.63 -16.25 17.59
CA PHE A 25 -0.42 -16.11 16.80
C PHE A 25 0.76 -15.64 17.66
N HIS A 26 1.91 -16.30 17.54
CA HIS A 26 3.19 -15.79 18.07
C HIS A 26 4.27 -15.99 17.01
N CYS A 27 5.05 -14.93 16.75
CA CYS A 27 6.08 -14.92 15.72
C CYS A 27 7.38 -15.56 16.21
N THR A 28 7.65 -16.80 15.82
CA THR A 28 8.90 -17.51 16.14
C THR A 28 10.12 -17.06 15.33
N MET A 29 10.04 -15.92 14.65
CA MET A 29 11.10 -15.37 13.77
C MET A 29 11.59 -16.36 12.70
N CYS A 30 10.72 -17.27 12.24
CA CYS A 30 11.09 -18.34 11.31
C CYS A 30 11.48 -17.86 9.89
N GLY A 31 11.17 -16.61 9.53
CA GLY A 31 11.50 -16.02 8.22
C GLY A 31 10.64 -16.49 7.05
N LYS A 32 9.66 -17.39 7.26
CA LYS A 32 8.77 -17.91 6.21
C LYS A 32 7.99 -16.80 5.50
N CYS A 33 7.55 -15.76 6.21
CA CYS A 33 6.84 -14.61 5.63
C CYS A 33 7.74 -13.70 4.77
N CYS A 34 9.07 -13.90 4.77
CA CYS A 34 10.06 -13.09 4.07
C CYS A 34 10.65 -13.76 2.81
N ILE A 35 10.12 -14.89 2.37
CA ILE A 35 10.56 -15.62 1.16
C ILE A 35 9.34 -15.99 0.32
N ASN A 36 9.54 -16.23 -0.99
CA ASN A 36 8.46 -16.56 -1.92
C ASN A 36 7.36 -15.48 -1.98
N ARG A 37 7.73 -14.20 -1.86
CA ARG A 37 6.82 -13.05 -1.88
C ARG A 37 7.20 -12.05 -2.96
N GLU A 38 6.20 -11.56 -3.69
CA GLU A 38 6.34 -10.46 -4.68
C GLU A 38 5.22 -9.41 -4.52
N ASP A 39 4.48 -9.51 -3.42
CA ASP A 39 3.23 -8.83 -3.10
C ASP A 39 3.37 -7.93 -1.87
N ILE A 40 4.60 -7.61 -1.45
CA ILE A 40 4.85 -6.59 -0.42
C ILE A 40 4.80 -5.22 -1.08
N LEU A 41 3.58 -4.74 -1.30
CA LEU A 41 3.31 -3.39 -1.79
C LEU A 41 3.60 -2.38 -0.67
N LEU A 42 4.19 -1.26 -1.06
CA LEU A 42 4.60 -0.21 -0.14
C LEU A 42 3.72 1.01 -0.33
N THR A 43 3.30 1.61 0.77
CA THR A 43 2.72 2.95 0.79
C THR A 43 3.84 4.01 0.83
N PRO A 44 3.52 5.28 0.53
CA PRO A 44 4.46 6.38 0.78
C PRO A 44 4.99 6.44 2.21
N ARG A 45 4.14 6.13 3.21
CA ARG A 45 4.53 6.11 4.62
C ARG A 45 5.53 5.00 4.93
N ASP A 46 5.40 3.84 4.28
CA ASP A 46 6.37 2.75 4.43
C ASP A 46 7.74 3.14 3.89
N ILE A 47 7.78 3.78 2.72
CA ILE A 47 9.05 4.29 2.14
C ILE A 47 9.67 5.34 3.06
N TYR A 48 8.88 6.31 3.53
CA TYR A 48 9.35 7.33 4.47
C TYR A 48 9.91 6.71 5.76
N ASN A 49 9.17 5.80 6.41
CA ASN A 49 9.56 5.20 7.68
C ASN A 49 10.82 4.34 7.53
N MET A 50 10.88 3.50 6.49
CA MET A 50 12.06 2.67 6.23
C MET A 50 13.29 3.51 5.87
N ALA A 51 13.12 4.59 5.11
CA ALA A 51 14.20 5.52 4.78
C ALA A 51 14.75 6.21 6.05
N LYS A 52 13.84 6.68 6.92
CA LYS A 52 14.17 7.29 8.21
C LYS A 52 14.92 6.34 9.14
N GLU A 53 14.44 5.11 9.30
CA GLU A 53 15.10 4.08 10.13
C GLU A 53 16.52 3.75 9.64
N LEU A 54 16.74 3.77 8.32
CA LEU A 54 18.03 3.48 7.71
C LEU A 54 18.96 4.70 7.60
N GLY A 55 18.48 5.90 7.91
CA GLY A 55 19.24 7.14 7.76
C GLY A 55 19.60 7.46 6.31
N ILE A 56 18.71 7.13 5.36
CA ILE A 56 18.90 7.40 3.93
C ILE A 56 17.70 8.13 3.34
N THR A 57 17.85 8.70 2.14
CA THR A 57 16.71 9.32 1.44
C THR A 57 15.74 8.26 0.91
N THR A 58 14.47 8.63 0.76
CA THR A 58 13.43 7.83 0.09
C THR A 58 13.83 7.37 -1.31
N ALA A 59 14.48 8.24 -2.09
CA ALA A 59 15.01 7.90 -3.41
C ALA A 59 16.11 6.82 -3.34
N LYS A 60 17.01 6.92 -2.36
CA LYS A 60 18.05 5.91 -2.13
C LYS A 60 17.45 4.58 -1.67
N LEU A 61 16.47 4.62 -0.78
CA LEU A 61 15.73 3.45 -0.33
C LEU A 61 15.07 2.74 -1.52
N PHE A 62 14.32 3.47 -2.33
CA PHE A 62 13.64 2.94 -3.51
C PHE A 62 14.64 2.25 -4.44
N LYS A 63 15.72 2.94 -4.83
CA LYS A 63 16.75 2.40 -5.74
C LYS A 63 17.42 1.13 -5.20
N THR A 64 17.51 0.97 -3.88
CA THR A 64 18.25 -0.13 -3.24
C THR A 64 17.37 -1.35 -2.97
N TYR A 65 16.10 -1.14 -2.60
CA TYR A 65 15.25 -2.19 -2.04
C TYR A 65 13.93 -2.39 -2.78
N CYS A 66 13.56 -1.49 -3.69
CA CYS A 66 12.23 -1.47 -4.28
C CYS A 66 12.26 -1.54 -5.80
N GLU A 67 11.09 -1.75 -6.37
CA GLU A 67 10.80 -1.58 -7.80
C GLU A 67 9.39 -1.02 -7.97
N THR A 68 9.10 -0.51 -9.17
CA THR A 68 7.80 0.07 -9.50
C THR A 68 7.26 -0.49 -10.80
N TYR A 69 5.94 -0.58 -10.91
CA TYR A 69 5.21 -0.93 -12.13
C TYR A 69 3.83 -0.29 -12.11
N VAL A 70 3.18 -0.18 -13.27
CA VAL A 70 1.78 0.28 -13.34
C VAL A 70 0.86 -0.90 -13.03
N GLY A 71 0.02 -0.76 -12.00
CA GLY A 71 -0.96 -1.77 -11.64
C GLY A 71 -1.97 -2.01 -12.75
N CYS A 72 -2.25 -3.28 -13.07
CA CYS A 72 -3.17 -3.64 -14.14
C CYS A 72 -4.58 -3.08 -13.90
N ASP A 73 -5.09 -3.23 -12.67
CA ASP A 73 -6.46 -2.84 -12.31
C ASP A 73 -6.52 -1.40 -11.76
N SER A 74 -5.58 -1.04 -10.88
CA SER A 74 -5.55 0.30 -10.26
C SER A 74 -5.14 1.40 -11.24
N ARG A 75 -4.39 1.05 -12.31
CA ARG A 75 -3.67 1.98 -13.20
C ARG A 75 -2.71 2.94 -12.48
N MET A 76 -2.42 2.66 -11.21
CA MET A 76 -1.51 3.45 -10.38
C MET A 76 -0.07 2.98 -10.55
N PRO A 77 0.93 3.88 -10.40
CA PRO A 77 2.28 3.43 -10.10
C PRO A 77 2.30 2.75 -8.72
N ILE A 78 2.59 1.46 -8.72
CA ILE A 78 2.71 0.63 -7.52
C ILE A 78 4.18 0.44 -7.20
N VAL A 79 4.56 0.78 -5.97
CA VAL A 79 5.89 0.46 -5.44
C VAL A 79 5.80 -0.82 -4.61
N ARG A 80 6.74 -1.74 -4.81
CA ARG A 80 6.89 -2.95 -3.99
C ARG A 80 8.34 -3.18 -3.58
N LEU A 81 8.56 -3.99 -2.55
CA LEU A 81 9.89 -4.54 -2.28
C LEU A 81 10.35 -5.41 -3.45
N LYS A 82 11.62 -5.28 -3.82
CA LYS A 82 12.25 -6.05 -4.89
C LYS A 82 12.84 -7.36 -4.33
N PRO A 83 12.19 -8.51 -4.51
CA PRO A 83 12.68 -9.78 -3.99
C PRO A 83 13.99 -10.19 -4.70
N ARG A 84 14.81 -11.01 -4.02
CA ARG A 84 16.13 -11.44 -4.49
C ARG A 84 16.24 -12.95 -4.68
N GLY A 85 16.85 -13.36 -5.79
CA GLY A 85 17.17 -14.75 -6.10
C GLY A 85 15.95 -15.62 -6.39
N SER A 86 16.18 -16.92 -6.60
CA SER A 86 15.14 -17.89 -6.97
C SER A 86 14.06 -18.08 -5.90
N ILE A 87 14.41 -17.93 -4.63
CA ILE A 87 13.49 -18.04 -3.49
C ILE A 87 12.75 -16.74 -3.16
N LYS A 88 12.87 -15.71 -4.02
CA LYS A 88 12.23 -14.40 -3.87
C LYS A 88 12.38 -13.85 -2.45
N ARG A 89 13.62 -13.82 -1.94
CA ARG A 89 13.92 -13.39 -0.57
C ARG A 89 13.71 -11.89 -0.43
N CYS A 90 13.07 -11.47 0.65
CA CYS A 90 12.93 -10.06 1.03
C CYS A 90 14.32 -9.39 1.09
N PRO A 91 14.51 -8.24 0.41
CA PRO A 91 15.81 -7.59 0.34
C PRO A 91 16.25 -6.95 1.68
N LEU A 92 15.34 -6.83 2.64
CA LEU A 92 15.56 -6.31 4.00
C LEU A 92 15.82 -7.43 5.03
N LEU A 93 15.72 -8.71 4.64
CA LEU A 93 16.04 -9.83 5.52
C LEU A 93 17.57 -10.03 5.56
N LYS A 94 18.19 -9.68 6.70
CA LYS A 94 19.63 -9.85 6.96
C LYS A 94 19.82 -10.69 8.22
N ASP A 95 20.67 -11.72 8.16
CA ASP A 95 20.96 -12.59 9.31
C ASP A 95 19.71 -13.14 10.01
N ARG A 96 18.70 -13.49 9.22
CA ARG A 96 17.36 -13.95 9.67
C ARG A 96 16.53 -12.91 10.44
N LYS A 97 16.91 -11.64 10.41
CA LYS A 97 16.18 -10.52 11.01
C LYS A 97 15.81 -9.47 9.97
N CYS A 98 14.69 -8.78 10.19
CA CYS A 98 14.32 -7.63 9.35
C CYS A 98 15.21 -6.45 9.72
N SER A 99 15.94 -5.89 8.75
CA SER A 99 16.83 -4.75 8.97
C SER A 99 16.10 -3.44 9.29
N VAL A 100 14.78 -3.40 9.11
CA VAL A 100 13.91 -2.27 9.43
C VAL A 100 12.78 -2.70 10.36
N HIS A 101 13.02 -3.63 11.29
CA HIS A 101 11.96 -4.24 12.09
C HIS A 101 11.05 -3.22 12.80
N LYS A 102 11.63 -2.13 13.31
CA LYS A 102 10.91 -1.02 13.96
C LYS A 102 10.09 -0.16 13.00
N ALA A 103 10.46 -0.16 11.72
CA ALA A 103 9.84 0.62 10.66
C ALA A 103 9.35 -0.27 9.51
N LYS A 104 8.96 -1.51 9.84
CA LYS A 104 8.56 -2.50 8.83
C LYS A 104 7.31 -2.01 8.10
N PRO A 105 7.15 -2.34 6.80
CA PRO A 105 5.97 -1.93 6.04
C PRO A 105 4.67 -2.36 6.72
N ALA A 106 3.59 -1.59 6.55
CA ALA A 106 2.28 -1.89 7.13
C ALA A 106 1.82 -3.33 6.83
N VAL A 107 2.03 -3.83 5.61
CA VAL A 107 1.72 -5.23 5.23
C VAL A 107 2.49 -6.25 6.08
N CYS A 108 3.73 -5.94 6.45
CA CYS A 108 4.56 -6.79 7.30
C CYS A 108 4.27 -6.62 8.80
N ALA A 109 3.81 -5.44 9.21
CA ALA A 109 3.37 -5.18 10.58
C ALA A 109 2.06 -5.89 10.89
N LEU A 110 1.09 -5.79 9.97
CA LEU A 110 -0.23 -6.36 10.12
C LEU A 110 -0.23 -7.90 10.16
N PHE A 111 0.68 -8.55 9.42
CA PHE A 111 0.73 -10.02 9.35
C PHE A 111 0.63 -10.69 10.74
N PRO A 112 -0.30 -11.65 10.94
CA PRO A 112 -1.12 -12.35 9.95
C PRO A 112 -2.46 -11.67 9.60
N ILE A 113 -2.74 -10.50 10.16
CA ILE A 113 -3.92 -9.70 9.85
C ILE A 113 -3.77 -9.04 8.48
N GLY A 114 -4.86 -9.04 7.71
CA GLY A 114 -5.05 -8.20 6.54
C GLY A 114 -5.96 -7.02 6.87
N ARG A 115 -5.69 -5.86 6.28
CA ARG A 115 -6.54 -4.67 6.37
C ARG A 115 -7.09 -4.34 4.98
N CYS A 116 -8.38 -4.07 4.91
CA CYS A 116 -9.09 -3.79 3.67
C CYS A 116 -10.14 -2.70 3.88
N LEU A 117 -10.59 -2.10 2.78
CA LEU A 117 -11.78 -1.26 2.77
C LEU A 117 -12.94 -2.05 2.19
N MET A 118 -14.09 -1.98 2.86
CA MET A 118 -15.34 -2.47 2.29
C MET A 118 -16.18 -1.30 1.80
N PHE A 119 -16.55 -1.35 0.53
CA PHE A 119 -17.56 -0.48 -0.05
C PHE A 119 -18.88 -1.26 -0.08
N GLU A 120 -19.97 -0.64 0.32
CA GLU A 120 -21.31 -1.21 0.09
C GLU A 120 -21.56 -1.30 -1.42
N LYS A 121 -22.28 -2.34 -1.88
CA LYS A 121 -22.48 -2.61 -3.32
C LYS A 121 -23.11 -1.45 -4.09
N ASP A 122 -23.83 -0.57 -3.40
CA ASP A 122 -24.52 0.60 -3.97
C ASP A 122 -23.91 1.93 -3.50
N SER A 123 -22.72 1.91 -2.87
CA SER A 123 -22.04 3.14 -2.45
C SER A 123 -21.76 4.01 -3.69
N ASN A 124 -22.08 5.29 -3.59
CA ASN A 124 -21.70 6.23 -4.64
C ASN A 124 -20.17 6.29 -4.72
N PRO A 125 -19.53 6.18 -5.91
CA PRO A 125 -18.07 6.33 -6.04
C PRO A 125 -17.51 7.65 -5.49
N SER A 126 -18.37 8.65 -5.29
CA SER A 126 -18.01 9.93 -4.66
C SER A 126 -18.14 9.95 -3.12
N GLU A 127 -18.55 8.85 -2.49
CA GLU A 127 -18.67 8.77 -1.04
C GLU A 127 -17.26 8.77 -0.41
N LYS A 128 -17.04 9.68 0.53
CA LYS A 128 -15.73 9.83 1.16
C LYS A 128 -15.44 8.60 1.99
N ILE A 129 -14.32 7.93 1.67
CA ILE A 129 -13.76 6.89 2.50
C ILE A 129 -13.64 7.38 3.94
N SER A 130 -14.12 6.59 4.89
CA SER A 130 -13.99 6.86 6.32
C SER A 130 -13.32 5.69 7.04
N ALA A 131 -12.85 5.95 8.26
CA ALA A 131 -12.25 4.92 9.09
C ALA A 131 -13.22 3.77 9.43
N SER A 132 -14.54 4.01 9.43
CA SER A 132 -15.54 2.98 9.75
C SER A 132 -15.66 1.90 8.66
N GLN A 133 -15.16 2.16 7.46
CA GLN A 133 -15.12 1.19 6.36
C GLN A 133 -13.89 0.28 6.41
N ILE A 134 -12.97 0.52 7.35
CA ILE A 134 -11.80 -0.34 7.56
C ILE A 134 -12.26 -1.66 8.17
N GLN A 135 -11.89 -2.75 7.52
CA GLN A 135 -12.19 -4.10 7.96
C GLN A 135 -10.90 -4.92 8.03
N TYR A 136 -10.92 -5.92 8.90
CA TYR A 136 -9.79 -6.80 9.15
C TYR A 136 -10.14 -8.23 8.81
N ILE A 137 -9.16 -8.94 8.27
CA ILE A 137 -9.24 -10.37 8.01
C ILE A 137 -8.10 -11.08 8.72
N PHE A 138 -8.36 -12.26 9.25
CA PHE A 138 -7.34 -13.16 9.75
C PHE A 138 -7.20 -14.34 8.80
N THR A 139 -5.96 -14.69 8.46
CA THR A 139 -5.66 -15.92 7.74
C THR A 139 -4.54 -16.63 8.46
N ASN A 140 -4.77 -17.89 8.85
CA ASN A 140 -3.72 -18.69 9.46
C ASN A 140 -2.52 -18.81 8.49
N PRO A 141 -1.34 -18.30 8.87
CA PRO A 141 -0.22 -18.21 7.96
C PRO A 141 0.55 -19.52 7.75
N GLY A 142 0.19 -20.60 8.45
CA GLY A 142 0.96 -21.86 8.43
C GLY A 142 2.36 -21.73 9.06
N CYS A 143 2.55 -20.72 9.91
CA CYS A 143 3.77 -20.47 10.68
C CYS A 143 3.43 -19.82 12.03
N GLY A 144 4.43 -19.72 12.91
CA GLY A 144 4.21 -19.42 14.33
C GLY A 144 3.93 -20.68 15.13
N ASP A 145 3.81 -20.55 16.44
CA ASP A 145 3.53 -21.64 17.38
C ASP A 145 2.22 -21.47 18.16
N ASN A 146 1.48 -20.39 17.90
CA ASN A 146 0.21 -20.06 18.54
C ASN A 146 0.29 -19.99 20.08
N ALA A 147 1.47 -19.66 20.62
CA ALA A 147 1.68 -19.56 22.06
C ALA A 147 1.02 -18.33 22.70
N GLU A 148 0.72 -17.31 21.90
CA GLU A 148 0.09 -16.06 22.31
C GLU A 148 -1.28 -15.88 21.64
N THR A 149 -2.16 -15.14 22.32
CA THR A 149 -3.48 -14.75 21.83
C THR A 149 -3.56 -13.24 21.84
N HIS A 150 -4.00 -12.67 20.73
CA HIS A 150 -4.12 -11.22 20.55
C HIS A 150 -5.50 -10.87 20.01
N THR A 151 -5.89 -9.61 20.19
CA THR A 151 -6.93 -8.95 19.38
C THR A 151 -6.28 -8.10 18.29
N VAL A 152 -7.05 -7.71 17.27
CA VAL A 152 -6.54 -6.79 16.22
C VAL A 152 -6.12 -5.46 16.86
N ARG A 153 -6.88 -4.96 17.83
CA ARG A 153 -6.57 -3.71 18.54
C ARG A 153 -5.20 -3.75 19.22
N GLU A 154 -4.93 -4.82 19.97
CA GLU A 154 -3.64 -5.01 20.64
C GLU A 154 -2.50 -5.13 19.63
N TRP A 155 -2.68 -5.98 18.62
CA TRP A 155 -1.67 -6.25 17.60
C TRP A 155 -1.27 -4.99 16.81
N LEU A 156 -2.25 -4.17 16.40
CA LEU A 156 -1.99 -2.90 15.74
C LEU A 156 -1.29 -1.91 16.70
N GLY A 157 -1.69 -1.89 17.97
CA GLY A 157 -1.09 -1.06 19.02
C GLY A 157 0.40 -1.32 19.20
N GLU A 158 0.83 -2.59 19.18
CA GLU A 158 2.26 -2.98 19.26
C GLU A 158 3.12 -2.39 18.14
N PHE A 159 2.52 -2.11 16.98
CA PHE A 159 3.19 -1.50 15.83
C PHE A 159 2.88 0.01 15.67
N GLY A 160 2.26 0.63 16.67
CA GLY A 160 1.89 2.05 16.62
C GLY A 160 0.88 2.38 15.53
N MET A 161 0.04 1.41 15.14
CA MET A 161 -1.00 1.57 14.14
C MET A 161 -2.34 1.87 14.82
N SER A 162 -3.07 2.86 14.31
CA SER A 162 -4.42 3.17 14.77
C SER A 162 -5.47 2.33 14.03
N LEU A 163 -6.57 2.00 14.70
CA LEU A 163 -7.77 1.48 14.04
C LEU A 163 -8.39 2.54 13.12
N GLU A 164 -8.26 3.82 13.51
CA GLU A 164 -8.69 4.99 12.75
C GLU A 164 -7.47 5.62 12.05
N ASP A 165 -6.80 4.83 11.21
CA ASP A 165 -5.59 5.27 10.50
C ASP A 165 -5.94 6.31 9.42
N GLU A 166 -5.85 7.59 9.79
CA GLU A 166 -6.12 8.73 8.91
C GLU A 166 -5.28 8.67 7.63
N PHE A 167 -4.01 8.28 7.73
CA PHE A 167 -3.16 8.16 6.55
C PHE A 167 -3.67 7.05 5.62
N PHE A 168 -4.07 5.91 6.17
CA PHE A 168 -4.64 4.83 5.36
C PHE A 168 -5.85 5.32 4.56
N VAL A 169 -6.78 6.02 5.21
CA VAL A 169 -7.96 6.59 4.54
C VAL A 169 -7.57 7.55 3.41
N LYS A 170 -6.71 8.53 3.68
CA LYS A 170 -6.26 9.50 2.65
C LYS A 170 -5.51 8.83 1.52
N TRP A 171 -4.70 7.81 1.82
CA TRP A 171 -3.96 7.07 0.81
C TRP A 171 -4.88 6.26 -0.12
N GLN A 172 -5.91 5.62 0.43
CA GLN A 172 -6.92 4.92 -0.38
C GLN A 172 -7.72 5.90 -1.24
N GLN A 173 -8.08 7.08 -0.71
CA GLN A 173 -8.69 8.15 -1.49
C GLN A 173 -7.81 8.58 -2.67
N ALA A 174 -6.53 8.84 -2.42
CA ALA A 174 -5.58 9.19 -3.48
C ALA A 174 -5.48 8.07 -4.54
N ILE A 175 -5.40 6.79 -4.14
CA ILE A 175 -5.38 5.66 -5.08
C ILE A 175 -6.64 5.66 -5.97
N MET A 176 -7.82 5.90 -5.40
CA MET A 176 -9.08 5.92 -6.16
C MET A 176 -9.13 7.08 -7.15
N GLU A 177 -8.81 8.30 -6.69
CA GLU A 177 -8.82 9.52 -7.50
C GLU A 177 -7.81 9.45 -8.66
N PHE A 178 -6.55 9.15 -8.35
CA PHE A 178 -5.52 9.02 -9.39
C PHE A 178 -5.78 7.83 -10.31
N GLY A 179 -6.28 6.71 -9.79
CA GLY A 179 -6.66 5.56 -10.62
C GLY A 179 -7.77 5.89 -11.60
N GLN A 180 -8.80 6.65 -11.18
CA GLN A 180 -9.86 7.13 -12.06
C GLN A 180 -9.29 8.09 -13.11
N PHE A 181 -8.47 9.05 -12.70
CA PHE A 181 -7.80 9.96 -13.61
C PHE A 181 -7.00 9.23 -14.68
N PHE A 182 -6.16 8.26 -14.29
CA PHE A 182 -5.33 7.51 -15.24
C PHE A 182 -6.19 6.70 -16.22
N ARG A 183 -7.26 6.04 -15.75
CA ARG A 183 -8.18 5.30 -16.64
C ARG A 183 -8.82 6.21 -17.69
N GLU A 184 -9.18 7.44 -17.34
CA GLU A 184 -9.73 8.40 -18.30
C GLU A 184 -8.64 8.96 -19.23
N ALA A 185 -7.48 9.31 -18.69
CA ALA A 185 -6.35 9.82 -19.46
C ALA A 185 -5.88 8.82 -20.52
N GLU A 186 -5.86 7.52 -20.21
CA GLU A 186 -5.47 6.45 -21.16
C GLU A 186 -6.34 6.40 -22.42
N LYS A 187 -7.58 6.91 -22.37
CA LYS A 187 -8.50 6.90 -23.52
C LYS A 187 -8.13 7.94 -24.58
N THR A 188 -7.45 9.03 -24.20
CA THR A 188 -7.23 10.17 -25.10
C THR A 188 -5.79 10.66 -25.16
N ALA A 189 -4.97 10.39 -24.14
CA ALA A 189 -3.58 10.80 -24.07
C ALA A 189 -2.66 9.86 -24.87
N SER A 190 -1.56 10.42 -25.40
CA SER A 190 -0.50 9.60 -26.02
C SER A 190 0.27 8.79 -24.98
N GLY A 191 0.89 7.68 -25.40
CA GLY A 191 1.73 6.86 -24.52
C GLY A 191 2.82 7.64 -23.79
N ARG A 192 3.47 8.60 -24.48
CA ARG A 192 4.47 9.48 -23.86
C ARG A 192 3.88 10.37 -22.76
N ILE A 193 2.68 10.91 -22.95
CA ILE A 193 2.00 11.71 -21.92
C ILE A 193 1.67 10.83 -20.73
N MET A 194 1.18 9.61 -20.96
CA MET A 194 0.88 8.67 -19.88
C MET A 194 2.12 8.27 -19.08
N GLU A 195 3.24 7.95 -19.75
CA GLU A 195 4.51 7.66 -19.09
C GLU A 195 4.98 8.82 -18.19
N LEU A 196 4.87 10.06 -18.67
CA LEU A 196 5.19 11.25 -17.88
C LEU A 196 4.24 11.40 -16.68
N SER A 197 2.94 11.19 -16.88
CA SER A 197 1.93 11.28 -15.82
C SER A 197 2.14 10.23 -14.73
N TRP A 198 2.39 8.97 -15.09
CA TRP A 198 2.72 7.92 -14.12
C TRP A 198 4.04 8.19 -13.41
N THR A 199 5.04 8.70 -14.13
CA THR A 199 6.34 9.05 -13.54
C THR A 199 6.18 10.20 -12.53
N ALA A 200 5.42 11.23 -12.87
CA ALA A 200 5.14 12.36 -11.98
C ALA A 200 4.43 11.89 -10.70
N ALA A 201 3.39 11.06 -10.83
CA ALA A 201 2.70 10.49 -9.68
C ALA A 201 3.59 9.56 -8.84
N PHE A 202 4.39 8.70 -9.47
CA PHE A 202 5.36 7.87 -8.76
C PHE A 202 6.35 8.71 -7.95
N VAL A 203 7.00 9.67 -8.60
CA VAL A 203 8.05 10.49 -7.97
C VAL A 203 7.45 11.37 -6.86
N GLY A 204 6.36 12.08 -7.15
CA GLY A 204 5.74 13.00 -6.19
C GLY A 204 5.10 12.28 -5.02
N LEU A 205 4.40 11.16 -5.24
CA LEU A 205 3.70 10.48 -4.16
C LEU A 205 4.62 9.61 -3.30
N TYR A 206 5.74 9.09 -3.82
CA TYR A 206 6.57 8.13 -3.08
C TYR A 206 7.98 8.62 -2.72
N LEU A 207 8.58 9.51 -3.51
CA LEU A 207 10.01 9.83 -3.38
C LEU A 207 10.29 11.23 -2.82
N HIS A 208 9.34 12.16 -2.83
CA HIS A 208 9.57 13.53 -2.37
C HIS A 208 9.23 13.70 -0.88
N TYR A 209 10.09 13.18 0.00
CA TYR A 209 9.96 13.34 1.45
C TYR A 209 11.29 13.58 2.15
N GLU A 210 11.29 14.53 3.06
CA GLU A 210 12.38 14.80 4.00
C GLU A 210 12.10 14.07 5.33
N THR A 211 13.01 13.19 5.76
CA THR A 211 12.80 12.28 6.90
C THR A 211 12.92 12.94 8.28
N ASP A 212 13.46 14.16 8.31
CA ASP A 212 13.56 15.02 9.49
C ASP A 212 12.27 15.84 9.73
N GLN A 213 11.38 15.93 8.74
CA GLN A 213 10.08 16.59 8.84
C GLN A 213 8.93 15.61 9.08
N GLU A 214 7.78 16.10 9.54
CA GLU A 214 6.58 15.29 9.72
C GLU A 214 6.05 14.77 8.37
N PHE A 215 5.66 13.49 8.33
CA PHE A 215 5.25 12.82 7.10
C PHE A 215 3.91 13.33 6.55
N LEU A 216 2.89 13.44 7.39
CA LEU A 216 1.51 13.65 6.92
C LEU A 216 1.33 14.99 6.19
N PRO A 217 1.84 16.15 6.68
CA PRO A 217 1.74 17.41 5.94
C PRO A 217 2.43 17.38 4.57
N GLN A 218 3.58 16.69 4.47
CA GLN A 218 4.30 16.50 3.21
C GLN A 218 3.47 15.64 2.24
N PHE A 219 2.90 14.54 2.71
CA PHE A 219 2.05 13.67 1.90
C PHE A 219 0.85 14.42 1.33
N GLU A 220 0.14 15.18 2.16
CA GLU A 220 -1.02 15.97 1.71
C GLU A 220 -0.63 17.05 0.70
N LYS A 221 0.51 17.71 0.91
CA LYS A 221 1.07 18.65 -0.06
C LYS A 221 1.37 17.97 -1.39
N ASN A 222 2.07 16.83 -1.36
CA ASN A 222 2.43 16.08 -2.55
C ASN A 222 1.18 15.62 -3.34
N VAL A 223 0.15 15.12 -2.65
CA VAL A 223 -1.12 14.77 -3.30
C VAL A 223 -1.73 15.99 -4.00
N ARG A 224 -1.84 17.13 -3.31
CA ARG A 224 -2.39 18.37 -3.93
C ARG A 224 -1.60 18.83 -5.15
N GLU A 225 -0.28 18.83 -5.06
CA GLU A 225 0.60 19.29 -6.15
C GLU A 225 0.53 18.37 -7.37
N ILE A 226 0.54 17.04 -7.15
CA ILE A 226 0.43 16.07 -8.25
C ILE A 226 -0.96 16.11 -8.87
N THR A 227 -2.03 16.24 -8.09
CA THR A 227 -3.38 16.41 -8.63
C THR A 227 -3.46 17.65 -9.52
N ALA A 228 -2.95 18.80 -9.07
CA ALA A 228 -2.93 20.03 -9.87
C ALA A 228 -2.11 19.86 -11.16
N LEU A 229 -0.93 19.24 -11.08
CA LEU A 229 -0.07 18.97 -12.24
C LEU A 229 -0.77 18.10 -13.28
N LEU A 230 -1.46 17.05 -12.85
CA LEU A 230 -2.14 16.12 -13.73
C LEU A 230 -3.36 16.75 -14.41
N GLN A 231 -4.09 17.65 -13.73
CA GLN A 231 -5.20 18.40 -14.31
C GLN A 231 -4.76 19.39 -15.40
N MET A 232 -3.51 19.86 -15.36
CA MET A 232 -2.94 20.75 -16.38
C MET A 232 -2.42 19.99 -17.61
N ALA A 233 -2.33 18.66 -17.56
CA ALA A 233 -1.89 17.87 -18.71
C ALA A 233 -2.91 18.02 -19.86
N PRO A 234 -2.46 18.19 -21.11
CA PRO A 234 -3.34 18.32 -22.27
C PRO A 234 -3.96 16.96 -22.63
N ILE A 235 -4.84 16.48 -21.76
CA ILE A 235 -5.75 15.38 -22.02
C ILE A 235 -6.87 16.00 -22.83
N LYS A 236 -6.95 15.66 -24.12
CA LYS A 236 -8.03 16.15 -24.97
C LYS A 236 -9.34 15.74 -24.29
N GLU A 237 -10.15 16.73 -23.91
CA GLU A 237 -11.58 16.50 -23.73
C GLU A 237 -12.06 15.82 -25.01
N GLY A 238 -12.68 14.64 -24.86
CA GLY A 238 -13.15 13.84 -25.97
C GLY A 238 -13.84 14.72 -26.99
N GLY A 239 -13.39 14.62 -28.24
CA GLY A 239 -13.85 15.48 -29.33
C GLY A 239 -15.38 15.51 -29.35
N ARG A 240 -15.94 16.71 -29.40
CA ARG A 240 -17.27 16.89 -29.97
C ARG A 240 -17.21 16.26 -31.36
N ALA A 241 -17.99 15.20 -31.55
CA ALA A 241 -18.31 14.72 -32.88
C ALA A 241 -18.92 15.92 -33.63
N TYR A 242 -18.17 16.42 -34.60
CA TYR A 242 -18.74 17.16 -35.69
C TYR A 242 -19.04 16.14 -36.79
N GLU A 243 -20.25 16.28 -37.35
CA GLU A 243 -20.93 15.50 -38.38
C GLU A 243 -21.93 14.45 -37.88
#